data_AF-A0A934WWQ7-F1
#
_entry.id   AF-A0A934WWQ7-F1
#
_cell.length_a   1.000
_cell.length_b   1.000
_cell.length_c   1.000
_cell.angle_alpha   90.00
_cell.angle_beta   90.00
_cell.angle_gamma   90.00
#
_symmetry.space_group_name_H-M   'P 1'
#
loop_
_entity.id
_entity.type
_entity.pdbx_description
1 polymer ?
#
loop_
_entity_poly.entity_id
_entity_poly.type
_entity_poly.pdbx_seq_one_letter_code
_entity_poly.pdbx_strand_id
1 'polypeptide(L)' 'MRKAEGDLHGLDRWLSLYDTQQFGKCIRCKNKININRLLLMPASTRCIHCAKL' A
#
# COMPACT_ATOMS: atom_id res chain seq x y z
N MET A 1 -5.06 -10.03 16.07
CA MET A 1 -5.84 -8.78 15.90
C MET A 1 -5.05 -7.69 15.19
N ARG A 2 -3.85 -7.30 15.67
CA ARG A 2 -3.01 -6.24 15.06
C ARG A 2 -2.78 -6.31 13.54
N LYS A 3 -2.67 -7.51 12.95
CA LYS A 3 -2.50 -7.67 11.50
C LYS A 3 -3.74 -7.23 10.71
N ALA A 4 -4.92 -7.68 11.12
CA ALA A 4 -6.17 -7.35 10.43
C ALA A 4 -6.47 -5.85 10.51
N GLU A 5 -6.21 -5.21 11.65
CA GLU A 5 -6.30 -3.76 11.83
C GLU A 5 -5.34 -3.02 10.90
N GLY A 6 -4.08 -3.46 10.82
CA GLY A 6 -3.09 -2.88 9.91
C GLY A 6 -3.47 -3.04 8.44
N ASP A 7 -4.02 -4.20 8.06
CA ASP A 7 -4.49 -4.45 6.70
C ASP A 7 -5.71 -3.57 6.37
N LEU A 8 -6.66 -3.42 7.29
CA LEU A 8 -7.82 -2.53 7.14
C LEU A 8 -7.40 -1.07 6.93
N HIS A 9 -6.52 -0.56 7.79
CA HIS A 9 -5.96 0.79 7.63
C HIS A 9 -5.26 1.00 6.28
N GLY A 10 -4.56 -0.03 5.78
CA GLY A 10 -3.93 0.01 4.46
C GLY A 10 -4.93 0.10 3.32
N LEU A 11 -6.04 -0.65 3.40
CA LEU A 11 -7.11 -0.63 2.42
C LEU A 11 -7.90 0.69 2.45
N ASP A 12 -8.23 1.20 3.63
CA ASP A 12 -8.88 2.51 3.79
C ASP A 12 -8.04 3.63 3.18
N ARG A 13 -6.71 3.53 3.34
CA ARG A 13 -5.78 4.47 2.72
C ARG A 13 -5.79 4.38 1.20
N TRP A 14 -6.00 3.20 0.63
CA TRP A 14 -6.13 3.08 -0.82
C TRP A 14 -7.43 3.67 -1.34
N LEU A 15 -8.54 3.42 -0.64
CA LEU A 15 -9.84 4.01 -0.98
C LEU A 15 -9.76 5.54 -0.95
N SER A 16 -9.09 6.13 0.05
CA SER A 16 -8.93 7.58 0.15
C SER A 16 -8.06 8.19 -0.96
N LEU A 17 -7.30 7.37 -1.70
CA LEU A 17 -6.43 7.79 -2.79
C LEU A 17 -6.97 7.37 -4.15
N TYR A 18 -8.12 6.70 -4.20
CA TYR A 18 -8.74 6.26 -5.44
C TYR A 18 -8.94 7.45 -6.38
N ASP A 19 -8.70 7.22 -7.67
CA ASP A 19 -8.75 8.23 -8.73
C ASP A 19 -7.76 9.41 -8.61
N THR A 20 -6.81 9.33 -7.66
CA THR A 20 -5.71 10.30 -7.56
C THR A 20 -4.44 9.78 -8.25
N GLN A 21 -3.56 10.71 -8.64
CA GLN A 21 -2.22 10.37 -9.13
C GLN A 21 -1.34 9.64 -8.09
N GLN A 22 -1.78 9.57 -6.84
CA GLN A 22 -1.07 8.92 -5.74
C GLN A 22 -1.49 7.45 -5.56
N PHE A 23 -2.56 7.01 -6.22
CA PHE A 23 -3.00 5.63 -6.17
C PHE A 23 -1.90 4.69 -6.70
N GLY A 24 -1.68 3.57 -6.00
CA GLY A 24 -0.62 2.61 -6.33
C GLY A 24 0.82 3.10 -6.11
N LYS A 25 1.03 4.30 -5.55
CA LYS A 25 2.38 4.82 -5.21
C LYS A 25 2.71 4.58 -3.73
N CYS A 26 3.96 4.26 -3.46
CA CYS A 26 4.49 4.07 -2.12
C CYS A 26 4.30 5.33 -1.28
N ILE A 27 3.70 5.21 -0.10
CA ILE A 27 3.46 6.39 0.77
C ILE A 27 4.75 7.10 1.18
N ARG A 28 5.87 6.35 1.25
CA ARG A 28 7.19 6.84 1.67
C ARG A 28 7.98 7.48 0.53
N CYS A 29 8.26 6.72 -0.54
CA CYS A 29 9.14 7.19 -1.63
C CYS A 29 8.41 7.64 -2.89
N LYS A 30 7.08 7.55 -2.94
CA LYS A 30 6.22 7.91 -4.09
C LYS A 30 6.46 7.10 -5.38
N ASN A 31 7.40 6.16 -5.40
CA ASN A 31 7.55 5.21 -6.51
C ASN A 31 6.34 4.28 -6.61
N LYS A 32 6.01 3.84 -7.83
CA LYS A 32 4.96 2.86 -8.07
C LYS A 32 5.26 1.56 -7.31
N ILE A 33 4.26 1.03 -6.60
CA ILE A 33 4.36 -0.27 -5.95
C ILE A 33 4.26 -1.35 -7.03
N ASN A 34 5.12 -2.36 -6.93
CA ASN A 34 5.08 -3.49 -7.86
C ASN A 34 3.70 -4.19 -7.78
N ILE A 35 3.06 -4.39 -8.92
CA ILE A 35 1.72 -4.99 -8.98
C ILE A 35 1.68 -6.39 -8.37
N ASN A 36 2.72 -7.20 -8.54
CA ASN A 36 2.81 -8.54 -7.95
C ASN A 36 2.77 -8.48 -6.41
N ARG A 37 3.29 -7.40 -5.82
CA ARG A 37 3.19 -7.17 -4.36
C ARG A 37 1.76 -6.87 -3.94
N LEU A 38 1.04 -6.05 -4.71
CA LEU A 38 -0.36 -5.71 -4.41
C LEU A 38 -1.32 -6.88 -4.65
N LEU A 39 -1.03 -7.73 -5.63
CA LEU A 39 -1.77 -8.98 -5.86
C LEU A 39 -1.65 -9.94 -4.66
N LEU A 40 -0.46 -10.04 -4.06
CA LEU A 40 -0.23 -10.87 -2.87
C LEU A 40 -0.69 -10.19 -1.57
N MET A 41 -0.49 -8.88 -1.46
CA MET A 41 -0.74 -8.09 -0.26
C MET A 41 -1.36 -6.72 -0.62
N PRO A 42 -2.68 -6.68 -0.87
CA PRO A 42 -3.35 -5.48 -1.38
C PRO A 42 -3.28 -4.29 -0.41
N ALA A 43 -3.24 -4.55 0.89
CA ALA A 43 -3.10 -3.51 1.92
C ALA A 43 -1.70 -2.88 1.99
N SER A 44 -0.70 -3.36 1.24
CA SER A 44 0.66 -2.81 1.27
C SER A 44 0.70 -1.38 0.76
N THR A 45 0.85 -0.39 1.65
CA THR A 45 1.03 1.03 1.28
C THR A 45 2.48 1.40 0.96
N ARG A 46 3.43 0.47 1.14
CA ARG A 46 4.87 0.66 0.92
C ARG A 46 5.39 -0.29 -0.14
N CYS A 47 6.33 0.19 -0.97
CA CYS A 47 7.04 -0.65 -1.93
C CYS A 47 8.04 -1.59 -1.22
N ILE A 48 8.54 -2.60 -1.95
CA ILE A 48 9.47 -3.62 -1.41
C ILE A 48 10.73 -3.00 -0.76
N HIS A 49 11.24 -1.90 -1.31
CA HIS A 49 12.42 -1.22 -0.76
C HIS A 49 12.12 -0.49 0.54
N CYS A 50 10.93 0.12 0.67
CA CYS A 50 10.53 0.89 1.83
C CYS A 50 9.89 0.06 2.94
N ALA A 51 9.44 -1.15 2.61
CA ALA A 51 8.88 -2.13 3.54
C ALA A 51 9.94 -3.07 4.11
N LYS A 52 11.22 -2.90 3.77
CA LYS A 52 12.31 -3.67 4.39
C LYS A 52 12.24 -3.49 5.92
N LEU A 53 12.14 -4.65 6.60
CA LEU A 53 12.11 -4.93 8.04
C LEU A 53 11.82 -3.74 8.96
#